data_AF-A0A485PS56-F1
#
_entry.id   AF-A0A485PS56-F1
#
_cell.length_a   1.000
_cell.length_b   1.000
_cell.length_c   1.000
_cell.angle_alpha   90.00
_cell.angle_beta   90.00
_cell.angle_gamma   90.00
#
_symmetry.space_group_name_H-M   'P 1'
#
loop_
_entity.id
_entity.type
_entity.pdbx_description
1 polymer ?
#
loop_
_entity_poly.entity_id
_entity_poly.type
_entity_poly.pdbx_seq_one_letter_code
_entity_poly.pdbx_strand_id
1 'polypeptide(L)'
;MAADAEPLEMILHLPLLYEDKNVPYMFVRSKRALGWACGLSRTIITSSVTIKEGSQLKQQIQSVQLSIERLSLKRWPLLLPH
;
A
#
# COMPACT_ATOMS: atom_id res chain seq x y z
N MET A 1 -1.36 -1.09 3.11
CA MET A 1 -1.90 -2.18 3.97
C MET A 1 -1.19 -2.15 5.32
N ALA A 2 -1.83 -2.56 6.41
CA ALA A 2 -1.23 -2.58 7.74
C ALA A 2 -0.65 -3.97 8.06
N ALA A 3 0.57 -4.01 8.60
CA ALA A 3 1.28 -5.26 8.91
C ALA A 3 0.86 -5.89 10.27
N ASP A 4 0.21 -5.13 11.15
CA ASP A 4 -0.36 -5.57 12.44
C ASP A 4 -1.86 -5.96 12.31
N ALA A 5 -2.27 -6.35 11.12
CA ALA A 5 -3.60 -6.88 10.87
C ALA A 5 -3.75 -8.24 11.56
N GLU A 6 -4.86 -8.42 12.27
CA GLU A 6 -5.18 -9.65 12.97
C GLU A 6 -6.65 -9.95 12.71
N PRO A 7 -6.98 -11.08 12.04
CA PRO A 7 -6.08 -12.04 11.38
C PRO A 7 -5.38 -11.46 10.13
N LEU A 8 -4.13 -11.86 9.87
CA LEU A 8 -3.35 -11.39 8.72
C LEU A 8 -3.87 -11.95 7.39
N GLU A 9 -4.51 -13.11 7.44
CA GLU A 9 -5.14 -13.83 6.34
C GLU A 9 -6.14 -12.96 5.56
N MET A 10 -6.73 -11.96 6.22
CA MET A 10 -7.65 -11.00 5.58
C MET A 10 -7.01 -10.20 4.44
N ILE A 11 -5.68 -10.06 4.39
CA ILE A 11 -4.99 -9.25 3.37
C ILE A 11 -4.01 -10.03 2.49
N LEU A 12 -3.77 -11.31 2.74
CA LEU A 12 -2.78 -12.10 1.99
C LEU A 12 -3.13 -12.30 0.51
N HIS A 13 -4.42 -12.21 0.14
CA HIS A 13 -4.87 -12.32 -1.24
C HIS A 13 -4.69 -11.04 -2.06
N LEU A 14 -4.52 -9.89 -1.39
CA LEU A 14 -4.44 -8.58 -2.05
C LEU A 14 -3.12 -8.35 -2.79
N PRO A 15 -1.93 -8.68 -2.25
CA PRO A 15 -0.66 -8.56 -2.96
C PRO A 15 -0.67 -9.23 -4.34
N LEU A 16 -1.15 -10.48 -4.43
CA LEU A 16 -1.22 -11.22 -5.69
C LEU A 16 -2.09 -10.49 -6.73
N LEU A 17 -3.24 -9.97 -6.30
CA LEU A 17 -4.13 -9.20 -7.16
C LEU A 17 -3.48 -7.88 -7.62
N TYR A 18 -2.69 -7.24 -6.76
CA TYR A 18 -2.00 -5.99 -7.09
C TYR A 18 -0.82 -6.22 -8.03
N GLU A 19 -0.10 -7.34 -7.90
CA GLU A 19 0.94 -7.75 -8.85
C GLU A 19 0.34 -8.01 -10.24
N ASP A 20 -0.75 -8.79 -10.33
CA ASP A 20 -1.44 -9.08 -11.60
C ASP A 20 -1.95 -7.81 -12.29
N LYS A 21 -2.44 -6.84 -11.51
CA LYS A 21 -2.94 -5.56 -12.03
C LYS A 21 -1.88 -4.46 -12.13
N ASN A 22 -0.63 -4.77 -11.80
CA ASN A 22 0.48 -3.80 -11.74
C ASN A 22 0.15 -2.54 -10.91
N VAL A 23 -0.52 -2.73 -9.77
CA VAL A 23 -0.89 -1.67 -8.83
C VAL A 23 0.17 -1.61 -7.74
N PRO A 24 0.89 -0.48 -7.57
CA PRO A 24 1.88 -0.36 -6.51
C PRO A 24 1.23 -0.41 -5.13
N TYR A 25 1.80 -1.19 -4.22
CA TYR A 25 1.31 -1.33 -2.85
C TYR A 25 2.47 -1.31 -1.84
N MET A 26 2.14 -1.00 -0.59
CA MET A 26 3.10 -1.05 0.51
C MET A 26 2.43 -1.46 1.82
N PHE A 27 3.25 -1.96 2.75
CA PHE A 27 2.86 -2.23 4.12
C PHE A 27 3.34 -1.11 5.07
N VAL A 28 2.46 -0.68 5.96
CA VAL A 28 2.76 0.22 7.09
C VAL A 28 2.70 -0.56 8.39
N ARG A 29 3.40 -0.08 9.43
CA ARG A 29 3.54 -0.82 10.68
C ARG A 29 2.26 -0.92 11.51
N SER A 30 1.35 0.06 11.44
CA SER A 30 0.20 0.14 12.34
C SER A 30 -1.12 0.46 11.65
N LYS A 31 -2.15 -0.36 11.90
CA LYS A 31 -3.55 -0.18 11.49
C LYS A 31 -4.21 1.02 12.15
N ARG A 32 -3.76 1.40 13.36
CA ARG A 32 -4.22 2.61 14.05
C ARG A 32 -3.66 3.87 13.41
N ALA A 33 -2.35 3.90 13.19
CA ALA A 33 -1.72 5.04 12.51
C ALA A 33 -2.28 5.23 11.10
N LEU A 34 -2.56 4.14 10.38
CA LEU A 34 -3.20 4.19 9.07
C LEU A 34 -4.60 4.83 9.13
N GLY A 35 -5.43 4.45 10.10
CA GLY A 35 -6.76 5.04 10.30
C GLY A 35 -6.70 6.55 10.56
N TRP A 36 -5.81 6.97 11.46
CA TRP A 36 -5.63 8.39 11.77
C TRP A 36 -5.11 9.19 10.58
N ALA A 37 -4.16 8.65 9.82
CA ALA A 37 -3.67 9.29 8.60
C ALA A 37 -4.76 9.44 7.52
N CYS A 38 -5.75 8.55 7.52
CA CYS A 38 -6.94 8.65 6.66
C CYS A 38 -8.08 9.50 7.26
N GLY A 39 -7.87 10.16 8.41
CA GLY A 39 -8.88 10.98 9.07
C GLY A 39 -9.98 10.19 9.79
N LEU A 40 -9.73 8.92 10.12
CA LEU A 40 -10.68 8.05 10.81
C LEU A 40 -10.30 7.90 12.29
N SER A 41 -11.31 7.88 13.17
CA SER A 41 -11.13 7.56 14.60
C SER A 41 -10.95 6.07 14.88
N ARG A 42 -11.21 5.22 13.88
CA ARG A 42 -11.11 3.75 13.96
C ARG A 42 -9.87 3.23 13.25
N THR A 43 -9.41 2.05 13.65
CA THR A 43 -8.35 1.33 12.94
C THR A 43 -8.83 0.84 11.57
N ILE A 44 -7.97 0.93 10.57
CA ILE A 44 -8.22 0.32 9.25
C ILE A 44 -7.04 -0.52 8.83
N ILE A 45 -7.31 -1.58 8.08
CA ILE A 45 -6.29 -2.53 7.64
C ILE A 45 -5.74 -2.13 6.27
N THR A 46 -6.61 -1.60 5.40
CA THR A 46 -6.26 -1.23 4.03
C THR A 46 -6.80 0.15 3.71
N SER A 47 -6.09 0.83 2.82
CA SER A 47 -6.53 2.07 2.19
C SER A 47 -6.06 2.04 0.74
N SER A 48 -6.82 2.67 -0.14
CA SER A 48 -6.46 2.86 -1.54
C SER A 48 -6.54 4.35 -1.87
N VAL A 49 -5.63 4.79 -2.74
CA VAL A 49 -5.59 6.16 -3.23
C VAL A 49 -5.88 6.11 -4.71
N THR A 50 -6.99 6.73 -5.11
CA THR A 50 -7.39 6.84 -6.52
C THR A 50 -6.99 8.21 -7.06
N ILE A 51 -6.56 8.26 -8.32
CA ILE A 51 -6.24 9.52 -9.00
C ILE A 51 -7.48 9.94 -9.80
N LYS A 52 -7.97 11.16 -9.56
CA LYS A 52 -9.01 11.81 -10.37
C LYS A 52 -8.37 12.84 -11.30
N GLU A 53 -8.87 12.93 -12.53
CA GLU A 53 -8.46 13.97 -13.47
C GLU A 53 -8.71 15.37 -12.89
N GLY A 54 -7.76 16.28 -13.09
CA GLY A 54 -7.80 17.63 -12.53
C GLY A 54 -7.43 17.75 -11.04
N SER A 55 -7.08 16.65 -10.36
CA SER A 55 -6.64 16.72 -8.96
C SER A 55 -5.28 17.41 -8.82
N GLN A 56 -5.20 18.40 -7.93
CA GLN A 56 -3.95 19.08 -7.56
C GLN A 56 -2.93 18.12 -6.91
N LEU A 57 -3.42 17.00 -6.35
CA LEU A 57 -2.59 15.98 -5.69
C LEU A 57 -1.94 14.99 -6.65
N LYS A 58 -2.26 15.05 -7.96
CA LYS A 58 -1.80 14.07 -8.95
C LYS A 58 -0.28 13.90 -8.95
N GLN A 59 0.48 15.01 -8.94
CA GLN A 59 1.94 14.97 -8.93
C GLN A 59 2.51 14.37 -7.63
N GLN A 60 1.90 14.70 -6.48
CA GLN A 60 2.31 14.14 -5.19
C GLN A 60 2.08 12.64 -5.13
N ILE A 61 0.91 12.17 -5.61
CA ILE A 61 0.58 10.74 -5.66
C ILE A 61 1.56 9.99 -6.56
N GLN A 62 1.89 10.53 -7.74
CA GLN A 62 2.87 9.94 -8.65
C GLN A 62 4.28 9.86 -8.03
N SER A 63 4.71 10.89 -7.30
CA SER A 63 6.00 10.87 -6.58
C SER A 63 6.06 9.76 -5.52
N VAL A 64 4.95 9.56 -4.80
CA VAL A 64 4.84 8.48 -3.81
C VAL A 64 4.82 7.11 -4.49
N GLN A 65 4.10 6.94 -5.60
CA GLN A 65 4.08 5.70 -6.39
C GLN A 65 5.50 5.31 -6.83
N LEU A 66 6.27 6.24 -7.40
CA LEU A 66 7.66 6.00 -7.78
C LEU A 66 8.55 5.62 -6.58
N SER A 67 8.30 6.21 -5.42
CA SER A 67 9.03 5.88 -4.20
C SER A 67 8.71 4.45 -3.72
N ILE A 68 7.45 4.03 -3.83
CA ILE A 68 7.01 2.67 -3.50
C ILE A 68 7.63 1.65 -4.47
N GLU A 69 7.59 1.90 -5.76
CA GLU A 69 8.20 1.03 -6.78
C GLU A 69 9.70 0.85 -6.55
N ARG A 70 10.41 1.94 -6.23
CA ARG A 70 11.85 1.88 -5.88
C ARG A 70 12.13 1.05 -4.63
N LEU A 71 11.24 1.07 -3.64
CA LEU A 71 11.36 0.25 -2.44
C LEU A 71 11.04 -1.22 -2.74
N SER A 72 10.04 -1.47 -3.59
CA SER A 72 9.66 -2.81 -4.03
C SER A 72 10.78 -3.48 -4.82
N LEU A 73 11.39 -2.78 -5.79
CA LEU A 73 12.52 -3.25 -6.58
C LEU A 73 13.76 -3.59 -5.74
N LYS A 74 13.95 -2.96 -4.58
CA LYS A 74 15.05 -3.30 -3.66
C LYS A 74 14.77 -4.54 -2.83
N ARG A 75 13.50 -4.89 -2.64
CA ARG A 75 13.05 -5.98 -1.76
C ARG A 75 12.69 -7.24 -2.54
N TRP A 76 12.28 -7.10 -3.81
CA TRP A 76 11.96 -8.18 -4.73
C TRP A 76 13.11 -9.15 -5.02
N PRO A 77 14.38 -8.72 -5.23
CA PRO A 77 15.50 -9.64 -5.45
C PRO A 77 15.84 -10.50 -4.22
N LEU A 78 15.30 -10.17 -3.05
CA LEU A 78 15.56 -10.87 -1.78
C LEU A 78 14.44 -11.84 -1.39
N LEU A 79 13.32 -11.87 -2.14
CA LEU A 79 12.13 -12.67 -1.83
C LEU A 79 11.80 -13.74 -2.89
N LEU A 80 12.52 -13.76 -4.02
CA LEU A 80 12.44 -14.88 -4.96
C LEU A 80 13.45 -15.96 -4.53
N PRO A 81 13.01 -17.17 -4.16
CA PRO A 81 13.92 -18.30 -4.10
C PRO A 81 14.32 -18.65 -5.55
N HIS A 82 15.61 -18.88 -5.77
CA HIS A 82 16.04 -19.75 -6.87
C HIS A 82 15.52 -21.17 -6.64
#